data_AF-A0A6A6MRL1-F1
#
_entry.id   AF-A0A6A6MRL1-F1
#
_cell.length_a   1.000
_cell.length_b   1.000
_cell.length_c   1.000
_cell.angle_alpha   90.00
_cell.angle_beta   90.00
_cell.angle_gamma   90.00
#
_symmetry.space_group_name_H-M   'P 1'
#
loop_
_entity.id
_entity.type
_entity.pdbx_description
1 polymer ?
#
loop_
_entity_poly.entity_id
_entity_poly.type
_entity_poly.pdbx_seq_one_letter_code
_entity_poly.pdbx_strand_id
1 'polypeptide(L)'
;MVVGCPQVLALNIDVMKLSFDYFKMEMERPLDDLVTFPAFFTYGLESTIKPRHKRIVKKGLKCSLSWLLNCSDEKFEERMDYETIDMEEMEMPSFDMNTFMEPRSDGSDFDYDEDSEDARDGAHEGEVLDFPLDLIVEL
;
A
#
# COMPACT_ATOMS: atom_id res chain seq x y z
N MET A 1 -8.08 -5.43 -22.51
CA MET A 1 -8.22 -6.73 -21.80
C MET A 1 -7.09 -7.70 -22.17
N VAL A 2 -7.08 -8.34 -23.34
CA VAL A 2 -6.12 -9.42 -23.70
C VAL A 2 -4.66 -8.98 -23.73
N VAL A 3 -4.35 -7.83 -24.32
CA VAL A 3 -2.97 -7.31 -24.39
C VAL A 3 -2.35 -7.11 -23.00
N GLY A 4 -3.16 -6.72 -22.01
CA GLY A 4 -2.68 -6.48 -20.64
C GLY A 4 -2.62 -7.72 -19.76
N CYS A 5 -3.32 -8.79 -20.11
CA CYS A 5 -3.37 -10.05 -19.37
C CYS A 5 -3.57 -11.22 -20.35
N PRO A 6 -2.54 -11.59 -21.14
CA PRO A 6 -2.65 -12.63 -22.15
C PRO A 6 -2.98 -14.01 -21.54
N GLN A 7 -2.61 -14.23 -20.27
CA GLN A 7 -2.88 -15.48 -19.54
C GLN A 7 -4.36 -15.81 -19.41
N VAL A 8 -5.25 -14.81 -19.53
CA VAL A 8 -6.70 -15.04 -19.49
C VAL A 8 -7.15 -16.00 -20.60
N LEU A 9 -6.44 -16.04 -21.73
CA LEU A 9 -6.74 -16.96 -22.84
C LEU A 9 -6.45 -18.44 -22.52
N ALA A 10 -5.58 -18.69 -21.54
CA ALA A 10 -5.20 -20.03 -21.12
C ALA A 10 -6.05 -20.57 -19.95
N LEU A 11 -6.95 -19.75 -19.42
CA LEU A 11 -7.81 -20.15 -18.30
C LEU A 11 -8.91 -21.11 -18.75
N ASN A 12 -9.37 -21.93 -17.81
CA ASN A 12 -10.48 -22.84 -18.06
C ASN A 12 -11.79 -22.05 -18.24
N ILE A 13 -12.46 -22.25 -19.37
CA ILE A 13 -13.67 -21.51 -19.73
C ILE A 13 -14.84 -21.74 -18.76
N ASP A 14 -14.97 -22.94 -18.20
CA ASP A 14 -16.03 -23.27 -17.23
C ASP A 14 -15.80 -22.50 -15.92
N VAL A 15 -14.54 -22.44 -15.46
CA VAL A 15 -14.15 -21.68 -14.26
C VAL A 15 -14.33 -20.18 -14.48
N MET A 16 -13.97 -19.67 -15.66
CA MET A 16 -14.19 -18.27 -16.02
C MET A 16 -15.67 -17.92 -16.04
N LYS A 17 -16.50 -18.80 -16.60
CA LYS A 17 -17.96 -18.61 -16.68
C LYS A 17 -18.57 -18.50 -15.28
N LEU A 18 -18.21 -19.40 -14.36
CA LEU A 18 -18.67 -19.32 -12.97
C LEU A 18 -18.29 -18.00 -12.30
N SER A 19 -17.07 -17.52 -12.54
CA SER A 19 -16.60 -16.24 -11.99
C SER A 19 -17.33 -15.05 -12.61
N PHE A 20 -17.62 -15.12 -13.91
CA PHE A 20 -18.38 -14.11 -14.63
C PHE A 20 -19.84 -14.06 -14.19
N ASP A 21 -20.49 -15.20 -14.02
CA ASP A 21 -21.86 -15.30 -13.54
C ASP A 21 -21.98 -14.69 -12.14
N TYR A 22 -21.03 -14.98 -11.24
CA TYR A 22 -20.97 -14.34 -9.92
C TYR A 22 -20.76 -12.82 -10.01
N PHE A 23 -19.86 -12.36 -10.87
CA PHE A 23 -19.62 -10.94 -11.07
C PHE A 23 -20.88 -10.20 -11.56
N LYS A 24 -21.65 -10.83 -12.44
CA LYS A 24 -22.85 -10.23 -13.03
C LYS A 24 -24.07 -10.29 -12.14
N MET A 25 -24.34 -11.44 -11.54
CA MET A 25 -25.54 -11.66 -10.74
C MET A 25 -25.36 -11.11 -9.33
N GLU A 26 -24.22 -11.37 -8.69
CA GLU A 26 -24.11 -11.15 -7.25
C GLU A 26 -23.35 -9.88 -6.90
N MET A 27 -22.33 -9.49 -7.69
CA MET A 27 -21.64 -8.22 -7.49
C MET A 27 -22.34 -7.04 -8.20
N GLU A 28 -23.20 -7.32 -9.18
CA GLU A 28 -23.98 -6.33 -9.95
C GLU A 28 -23.13 -5.17 -10.54
N ARG A 29 -21.89 -5.47 -10.93
CA ARG A 29 -20.92 -4.46 -11.41
C ARG A 29 -20.97 -4.24 -12.93
N PRO A 30 -20.56 -3.05 -13.42
CA PRO A 30 -20.43 -2.79 -14.84
C PRO A 30 -19.33 -3.65 -15.47
N LEU A 31 -19.48 -3.99 -16.76
CA LEU A 31 -18.47 -4.79 -17.48
C LEU A 31 -17.14 -4.06 -17.63
N ASP A 32 -17.16 -2.72 -17.59
CA ASP A 32 -15.97 -1.87 -17.71
C ASP A 32 -14.94 -2.16 -16.61
N ASP A 33 -15.39 -2.59 -15.42
CA ASP A 33 -14.52 -3.02 -14.33
C ASP A 33 -13.68 -4.24 -14.72
N LEU A 34 -14.25 -5.21 -15.45
CA LEU A 34 -13.54 -6.40 -15.93
C LEU A 34 -12.57 -6.09 -17.06
N VAL A 35 -12.93 -5.13 -17.93
CA VAL A 35 -12.04 -4.68 -19.01
C VAL A 35 -10.82 -3.98 -18.44
N THR A 36 -11.02 -3.20 -17.37
CA THR A 36 -9.97 -2.47 -16.64
C THR A 36 -9.13 -3.40 -15.78
N PHE A 37 -9.73 -4.44 -15.19
CA PHE A 37 -9.07 -5.39 -14.32
C PHE A 37 -9.28 -6.84 -14.79
N PRO A 38 -8.66 -7.25 -15.92
CA PRO A 38 -8.78 -8.62 -16.45
C PRO A 38 -8.24 -9.70 -15.53
N ALA A 39 -7.30 -9.34 -14.66
CA ALA A 39 -6.74 -10.23 -13.64
C ALA A 39 -7.81 -10.78 -12.68
N PHE A 40 -9.04 -10.25 -12.67
CA PHE A 40 -10.16 -10.82 -11.94
C PHE A 40 -10.28 -12.35 -12.13
N PHE A 41 -10.15 -12.84 -13.37
CA PHE A 41 -10.31 -14.26 -13.68
C PHE A 41 -9.17 -15.14 -13.17
N THR A 42 -8.04 -14.56 -12.75
CA THR A 42 -6.92 -15.33 -12.19
C THR A 42 -7.10 -15.60 -10.69
N TYR A 43 -8.06 -14.94 -10.03
CA TYR A 43 -8.35 -15.18 -8.62
C TYR A 43 -9.34 -16.33 -8.44
N GLY A 44 -9.19 -17.08 -7.35
CA GLY A 44 -10.13 -18.15 -7.00
C GLY A 44 -11.49 -17.58 -6.57
N LEU A 45 -12.56 -18.05 -7.23
CA LEU A 45 -13.93 -17.61 -6.96
C LEU A 45 -14.35 -17.88 -5.52
N GLU A 46 -14.22 -19.14 -5.08
CA GLU A 46 -14.64 -19.56 -3.73
C GLU A 46 -13.64 -19.16 -2.64
N SER A 47 -12.34 -19.20 -2.96
CA SER A 47 -11.27 -18.94 -2.00
C SER A 47 -11.09 -17.46 -1.70
N THR A 48 -11.32 -16.58 -2.69
CA THR A 48 -10.88 -15.17 -2.60
C THR A 48 -11.98 -14.20 -2.96
N ILE A 49 -12.59 -14.32 -4.15
CA ILE A 49 -13.56 -13.33 -4.66
C ILE A 49 -14.80 -13.27 -3.75
N LYS A 50 -15.45 -14.42 -3.51
CA LYS A 50 -16.66 -14.52 -2.69
C LYS A 50 -16.47 -14.07 -1.22
N PRO A 51 -15.48 -14.56 -0.46
CA PRO A 51 -15.33 -14.17 0.94
C PRO A 51 -15.06 -12.67 1.10
N ARG A 52 -14.20 -12.10 0.23
CA ARG A 52 -13.89 -10.67 0.29
C ARG A 52 -15.07 -9.80 -0.13
N HIS A 53 -15.80 -10.18 -1.19
CA HIS A 53 -17.00 -9.46 -1.61
C HIS A 53 -18.06 -9.41 -0.50
N LYS A 54 -18.35 -10.55 0.15
CA LYS A 54 -19.30 -10.62 1.26
C LYS A 54 -18.92 -9.69 2.43
N ARG A 55 -17.63 -9.61 2.76
CA ARG A 55 -17.14 -8.74 3.85
C ARG A 55 -17.33 -7.27 3.53
N ILE A 56 -17.07 -6.87 2.28
CA ILE A 56 -17.30 -5.49 1.79
C ILE A 56 -18.78 -5.14 1.79
N VAL A 57 -19.65 -6.02 1.27
CA VAL A 57 -21.10 -5.78 1.26
C VAL A 57 -21.66 -5.67 2.67
N LYS A 58 -21.18 -6.50 3.62
CA LYS A 58 -21.57 -6.42 5.03
C LYS A 58 -21.23 -5.07 5.66
N LYS A 59 -20.11 -4.45 5.25
CA LYS A 59 -19.70 -3.10 5.69
C LYS A 59 -20.33 -1.97 4.87
N GLY A 60 -21.02 -2.27 3.76
CA GLY A 60 -21.58 -1.26 2.86
C GLY A 60 -20.54 -0.49 2.04
N LEU A 61 -19.30 -1.00 1.94
CA LEU A 61 -18.20 -0.32 1.26
C LEU A 61 -18.29 -0.49 -0.27
N LYS A 62 -17.88 0.55 -1.00
CA LYS A 62 -17.73 0.51 -2.47
C LYS A 62 -16.28 0.78 -2.84
N CYS A 63 -15.67 -0.14 -3.58
CA CYS A 63 -14.27 -0.06 -3.99
C CYS A 63 -14.07 -0.63 -5.41
N SER A 64 -12.90 -0.41 -6.01
CA SER A 64 -12.53 -1.06 -7.29
C SER A 64 -12.17 -2.54 -7.10
N LEU A 65 -12.16 -3.32 -8.20
CA LEU A 65 -11.69 -4.71 -8.20
C LEU A 65 -10.21 -4.83 -7.81
N SER A 66 -9.39 -3.88 -8.27
CA SER A 66 -7.97 -3.84 -7.91
C SER A 66 -7.79 -3.60 -6.41
N TRP A 67 -8.54 -2.69 -5.80
CA TRP A 67 -8.48 -2.49 -4.34
C TRP A 67 -8.90 -3.75 -3.58
N LEU A 68 -9.94 -4.44 -4.06
CA LEU A 68 -10.48 -5.65 -3.45
C LEU A 68 -9.53 -6.85 -3.52
N LEU A 69 -8.93 -7.09 -4.69
CA LEU A 69 -8.24 -8.33 -5.00
C LEU A 69 -6.72 -8.20 -5.04
N ASN A 70 -6.18 -7.00 -5.32
CA ASN A 70 -4.74 -6.78 -5.43
C ASN A 70 -4.08 -6.51 -4.06
N CYS A 71 -4.31 -7.40 -3.10
CA CYS A 71 -3.63 -7.39 -1.79
C CYS A 71 -3.64 -8.79 -1.15
N SER A 72 -2.70 -9.04 -0.25
CA SER A 72 -2.70 -10.25 0.59
C SER A 72 -3.93 -10.29 1.49
N ASP A 73 -4.22 -11.47 2.04
CA ASP A 73 -5.33 -11.65 2.98
C ASP A 73 -5.13 -10.81 4.26
N GLU A 74 -3.89 -10.75 4.77
CA GLU A 74 -3.51 -9.90 5.92
C GLU A 74 -3.82 -8.42 5.65
N LYS A 75 -3.34 -7.86 4.53
CA LYS A 75 -3.62 -6.47 4.15
C LYS A 75 -5.09 -6.22 3.89
N PHE A 76 -5.83 -7.21 3.41
CA PHE A 76 -7.26 -7.09 3.24
C PHE A 76 -7.96 -6.97 4.59
N GLU A 77 -7.58 -7.80 5.56
CA GLU A 77 -8.18 -7.79 6.89
C GLU A 77 -7.84 -6.51 7.66
N GLU A 78 -6.60 -6.04 7.60
CA GLU A 78 -6.22 -4.72 8.12
C GLU A 78 -7.14 -3.62 7.58
N ARG A 79 -7.33 -3.55 6.26
CA ARG A 79 -8.24 -2.57 5.63
C ARG A 79 -9.67 -2.70 6.12
N MET A 80 -10.11 -3.92 6.42
CA MET A 80 -11.43 -4.12 7.00
C MET A 80 -11.45 -3.63 8.45
N ASP A 81 -10.42 -3.86 9.25
CA ASP A 81 -10.41 -3.53 10.68
C ASP A 81 -10.34 -2.03 10.97
N TYR A 82 -9.57 -1.26 10.17
CA TYR A 82 -9.39 0.19 10.40
C TYR A 82 -10.60 1.06 10.04
N GLU A 83 -11.55 0.58 9.23
CA GLU A 83 -12.78 1.31 8.89
C GLU A 83 -13.82 1.32 10.03
N THR A 84 -13.44 0.88 11.23
CA THR A 84 -14.28 0.92 12.44
C THR A 84 -13.98 2.11 13.35
N ILE A 85 -13.18 3.09 12.89
CA ILE A 85 -13.04 4.35 13.62
C ILE A 85 -14.37 5.08 13.52
N ASP A 86 -15.22 4.88 14.53
CA ASP A 86 -16.38 5.69 14.77
C ASP A 86 -15.89 7.14 14.90
N MET A 87 -16.46 8.02 14.09
CA MET A 87 -16.06 9.44 14.05
C MET A 87 -16.37 10.15 15.39
N GLU A 88 -17.04 9.46 16.32
CA GLU A 88 -17.41 9.93 17.65
C GLU A 88 -16.26 9.96 18.68
N GLU A 89 -15.10 9.30 18.46
CA GLU A 89 -14.02 9.21 19.47
C GLU A 89 -12.69 9.91 19.11
N MET A 90 -12.64 10.77 18.09
CA MET A 90 -11.45 11.58 17.84
C MET A 90 -11.55 12.93 18.55
N GLU A 91 -11.49 12.94 19.89
CA GLU A 91 -11.09 14.14 20.62
C GLU A 91 -9.62 14.40 20.29
N MET A 92 -9.37 15.31 19.33
CA MET A 92 -8.03 15.83 19.10
C MET A 92 -7.52 16.41 20.43
N PRO A 93 -6.41 15.93 21.00
CA PRO A 93 -5.84 16.58 22.17
C PRO A 93 -5.39 17.98 21.72
N SER A 94 -5.96 19.02 22.31
CA SER A 94 -5.58 20.40 22.02
C SER A 94 -4.11 20.57 22.42
N PHE A 95 -3.23 20.61 21.43
CA PHE A 95 -1.82 20.86 21.64
C PHE A 95 -1.66 22.30 22.15
N ASP A 96 -1.49 22.48 23.46
CA ASP A 96 -1.28 23.79 24.07
C ASP A 96 0.17 24.24 23.83
N MET A 97 0.36 25.11 22.83
CA MET A 97 1.66 25.73 22.51
C MET A 97 2.20 26.61 23.64
N ASN A 98 1.43 26.88 24.69
CA ASN A 98 1.88 27.69 25.82
C ASN A 98 2.87 26.96 26.73
N THR A 99 3.04 25.63 26.59
CA THR A 99 3.99 24.85 27.41
C THR A 99 5.45 24.98 26.95
N PHE A 100 5.73 25.50 25.75
CA PHE A 100 7.11 25.56 25.22
C PHE A 100 7.84 26.89 25.49
N MET A 101 7.13 27.96 25.88
CA MET A 101 7.75 29.26 26.20
C MET A 101 7.90 29.49 27.71
N GLU A 102 8.32 28.48 28.47
CA GLU A 102 8.86 28.74 29.81
C GLU A 102 10.35 29.11 29.70
N PRO A 103 10.76 30.33 30.10
CA PRO A 103 12.17 30.70 30.13
C PRO A 103 12.87 29.88 31.21
N ARG A 104 13.78 28.98 30.82
CA ARG A 104 14.71 28.33 31.76
C ARG A 104 15.70 29.37 32.27
N SER A 105 15.41 29.94 33.43
CA SER A 105 16.38 30.70 34.22
C SER A 105 17.15 29.73 35.12
N ASP A 106 18.12 29.01 34.57
CA ASP A 106 19.27 28.56 35.36
C ASP A 106 20.57 28.81 34.58
N GLY A 107 21.51 29.51 35.22
CA GLY A 107 22.81 29.82 34.66
C GLY A 107 23.68 28.57 34.73
N SER A 108 24.05 28.03 33.59
CA SER A 108 25.11 27.03 33.47
C SER A 108 26.28 27.66 32.72
N ASP A 109 27.23 28.13 33.50
CA ASP A 109 28.57 28.56 33.09
C ASP A 109 29.31 27.36 32.47
N PHE A 110 29.71 27.45 31.21
CA PHE A 110 30.62 26.48 30.60
C PHE A 110 31.84 27.24 30.10
N ASP A 111 32.91 27.13 30.89
CA ASP A 111 34.24 27.64 30.59
C ASP A 111 34.79 27.05 29.28
N TYR A 112 35.32 27.93 28.43
CA TYR A 112 36.05 27.56 27.23
C TYR A 112 37.51 27.30 27.62
N ASP A 113 38.03 26.11 27.33
CA ASP A 113 39.47 25.86 27.32
C ASP A 113 39.94 25.54 25.90
N GLU A 114 41.01 26.22 25.53
CA GLU A 114 41.61 26.35 24.20
C GLU A 114 42.69 25.28 23.99
N ASP A 115 42.90 24.93 22.71
CA ASP A 115 44.14 24.38 22.13
C ASP A 115 44.40 22.86 22.16
N SER A 116 44.47 22.28 20.96
CA SER A 116 45.52 21.33 20.53
C SER A 116 45.38 21.05 19.03
N GLU A 117 46.26 21.65 18.24
CA GLU A 117 46.47 21.38 16.81
C GLU A 117 47.08 19.99 16.58
N ASP A 118 46.51 19.15 15.70
CA ASP A 118 47.32 18.17 14.95
C ASP A 118 46.68 17.89 13.58
N ALA A 119 47.47 18.16 12.53
CA ALA A 119 47.09 18.06 11.14
C ALA A 119 47.33 16.63 10.64
N ARG A 120 46.32 15.97 10.07
CA ARG A 120 46.54 14.84 9.14
C ARG A 120 45.58 14.84 7.95
N ASP A 121 46.24 14.92 6.81
CA ASP A 121 45.84 14.76 5.42
C ASP A 121 45.18 13.40 5.13
N GLY A 122 44.25 13.35 4.17
CA GLY A 122 43.61 12.09 3.75
C GLY A 122 42.38 12.29 2.86
N ALA A 123 42.58 12.18 1.55
CA ALA A 123 41.60 12.34 0.48
C ALA A 123 40.35 11.45 0.63
N HIS A 124 39.16 12.03 0.39
CA HIS A 124 37.94 11.27 0.18
C HIS A 124 37.79 11.03 -1.33
N GLU A 125 38.11 9.81 -1.77
CA GLU A 125 37.73 9.33 -3.09
C GLU A 125 36.20 9.16 -3.13
N GLY A 126 35.61 9.60 -4.24
CA GLY A 126 34.20 9.45 -4.52
C GLY A 126 33.90 8.04 -5.00
N GLU A 127 33.04 7.34 -4.28
CA GLU A 127 32.47 6.06 -4.69
C GLU A 127 31.55 6.30 -5.91
N VAL A 128 32.07 5.99 -7.10
CA VAL A 128 31.26 5.83 -8.31
C VAL A 128 30.61 4.46 -8.21
N LEU A 129 29.30 4.42 -7.97
CA LEU A 129 28.52 3.18 -8.07
C LEU A 129 28.45 2.78 -9.55
N ASP A 130 29.36 1.88 -9.92
CA ASP A 130 29.37 1.16 -11.19
C ASP A 130 28.16 0.21 -11.22
N PHE A 131 27.09 0.60 -11.91
CA PHE A 131 25.95 -0.27 -12.17
C PHE A 131 26.31 -1.18 -13.36
N PRO A 132 26.31 -2.52 -13.21
CA PRO A 132 26.59 -3.42 -14.31
C PRO A 132 25.49 -3.29 -15.39
N LEU A 133 25.92 -2.98 -16.61
CA LEU A 133 25.11 -2.82 -17.83
C LEU A 133 24.61 -4.13 -18.45
N ASP A 134 24.50 -5.22 -17.67
CA ASP A 134 24.02 -6.52 -18.15
C ASP A 134 22.54 -6.78 -17.82
N LEU A 135 21.68 -5.81 -18.15
CA LEU A 135 20.24 -6.08 -18.27
C LEU A 135 19.60 -5.31 -19.43
N ILE A 136 20.21 -5.38 -20.60
CA ILE A 136 19.59 -4.99 -21.87
C ILE A 136 19.87 -6.05 -22.94
N VAL A 137 19.42 -7.30 -22.76
CA VAL A 137 19.02 -8.20 -23.87
C VAL A 137 18.07 -9.27 -23.32
N GLU A 138 16.77 -9.13 -23.60
CA GLU A 138 15.76 -10.19 -23.92
C GLU A 138 14.35 -9.72 -23.53
N LEU A 139 13.77 -8.90 -24.41
CA LEU A 139 12.36 -8.99 -24.83
C LEU A 139 12.26 -8.54 -26.29
#